data_AF-A0A336MN83-F1
#
_entry.id   AF-A0A336MN83-F1
#
_cell.length_a   1.000
_cell.length_b   1.000
_cell.length_c   1.000
_cell.angle_alpha   90.00
_cell.angle_beta   90.00
_cell.angle_gamma   90.00
#
_symmetry.space_group_name_H-M   'P 1'
#
loop_
_entity.id
_entity.type
_entity.pdbx_description
1 polymer ?
#
loop_
_entity_poly.entity_id
_entity_poly.type
_entity_poly.pdbx_seq_one_letter_code
_entity_poly.pdbx_strand_id
1 'polypeptide(L)'
;MAAPVEEAVNALRGNLTENTKLPVPRIVKIYIASLKDDFKEERRMLLETVGPELQTLYDDRTIEIELCDMHFGTGPNGSLVELNPKLLDDHLSEIEICHRDSKSVFFIALLGQNLGNLTIPLQIDIETFDAIKKQSNSEEIERLNCWYKIVTGSKFYTLNTDKYR
;
A
#
# COMPACT_ATOMS: atom_id res chain seq x y z
N MET A 1 15.01 15.03 -36.07
CA MET A 1 13.67 15.61 -36.22
C MET A 1 13.42 16.46 -34.99
N ALA A 2 13.40 17.78 -35.14
CA ALA A 2 13.37 18.75 -34.06
C ALA A 2 11.98 19.39 -33.99
N ALA A 3 11.17 18.93 -33.04
CA ALA A 3 10.08 19.68 -32.43
C ALA A 3 10.10 19.23 -30.95
N PRO A 4 9.88 20.08 -29.93
CA PRO A 4 9.43 21.50 -29.96
C PRO A 4 9.93 22.32 -28.73
N VAL A 5 10.95 23.17 -28.87
CA VAL A 5 11.41 24.03 -27.75
C VAL A 5 10.27 24.96 -27.27
N GLU A 6 9.40 25.40 -28.18
CA GLU A 6 8.32 26.35 -27.91
C GLU A 6 7.14 25.72 -27.16
N GLU A 7 6.74 24.48 -27.46
CA GLU A 7 5.70 23.78 -26.69
C GLU A 7 6.19 23.43 -25.28
N ALA A 8 7.44 23.00 -25.13
CA ALA A 8 8.01 22.72 -23.81
C ALA A 8 8.09 23.99 -22.94
N VAL A 9 8.48 25.13 -23.52
CA VAL A 9 8.51 26.42 -22.84
C VAL A 9 7.10 26.91 -22.49
N ASN A 10 6.12 26.70 -23.38
CA ASN A 10 4.72 27.04 -23.10
C ASN A 10 4.12 26.15 -22.00
N ALA A 11 4.44 24.85 -21.99
CA ALA A 11 4.06 23.95 -20.90
C ALA A 11 4.68 24.38 -19.56
N LEU A 12 5.96 24.74 -19.53
CA LEU A 12 6.63 25.28 -18.33
C LEU A 12 6.03 26.61 -17.84
N ARG A 13 5.40 27.38 -18.74
CA ARG A 13 4.65 28.60 -18.41
C ARG A 13 3.20 28.34 -18.00
N GLY A 14 2.76 27.07 -17.98
CA GLY A 14 1.39 26.67 -17.64
C GLY A 14 0.38 26.79 -18.79
N ASN A 15 0.83 27.09 -20.01
CA ASN A 15 -0.02 27.15 -21.21
C ASN A 15 -0.13 25.74 -21.82
N LEU A 16 -0.94 24.89 -21.20
CA LEU A 16 -1.25 23.55 -21.69
C LEU A 16 -2.41 23.61 -22.70
N THR A 17 -2.21 23.03 -23.88
CA THR A 17 -3.27 22.79 -24.87
C THR A 17 -3.60 21.30 -24.90
N GLU A 18 -4.76 20.92 -25.46
CA GLU A 18 -5.15 19.50 -25.60
C GLU A 18 -4.13 18.65 -26.38
N ASN A 19 -3.26 19.27 -27.19
CA ASN A 19 -2.23 18.60 -27.97
C ASN A 19 -0.84 18.60 -27.30
N THR A 20 -0.69 19.21 -26.11
CA THR A 20 0.61 19.29 -25.43
C THR A 20 1.03 17.92 -24.91
N LYS A 21 1.91 17.24 -25.65
CA LYS A 21 2.50 15.97 -25.25
C LYS A 21 3.62 16.20 -24.25
N LEU A 22 3.32 16.06 -22.96
CA LEU A 22 4.34 16.02 -21.92
C LEU A 22 5.14 14.70 -22.03
N PRO A 23 6.46 14.73 -21.83
CA PRO A 23 7.24 13.50 -21.78
C PRO A 23 6.72 12.64 -20.63
N VAL A 24 6.39 11.38 -20.92
CA VAL A 24 5.97 10.42 -19.89
C VAL A 24 7.17 10.14 -18.99
N PRO A 25 7.07 10.38 -17.67
CA PRO A 25 8.17 10.09 -16.76
C PRO A 25 8.55 8.62 -16.83
N ARG A 26 9.86 8.35 -16.84
CA ARG A 26 10.40 6.99 -16.84
C ARG A 26 10.75 6.64 -15.40
N ILE A 27 9.76 6.17 -14.66
CA ILE A 27 9.93 5.79 -13.27
C ILE A 27 9.97 4.27 -13.12
N VAL A 28 10.85 3.79 -12.24
CA VAL A 28 10.85 2.42 -11.71
C VAL A 28 10.51 2.54 -10.24
N LYS A 29 9.23 2.32 -9.93
CA LYS A 29 8.68 2.42 -8.57
C LYS A 29 8.52 1.03 -7.99
N ILE A 30 9.25 0.73 -6.91
CA ILE A 30 9.35 -0.61 -6.34
C ILE A 30 8.78 -0.60 -4.92
N TYR A 31 7.70 -1.35 -4.73
CA TYR A 31 7.15 -1.63 -3.43
C TYR A 31 7.99 -2.66 -2.67
N ILE A 32 8.30 -2.37 -1.40
CA ILE A 32 9.02 -3.28 -0.49
C ILE A 32 8.02 -3.86 0.51
N ALA A 33 7.63 -5.12 0.29
CA ALA A 33 6.77 -5.87 1.20
C ALA A 33 7.59 -6.57 2.27
N SER A 34 7.29 -6.27 3.54
CA SER A 34 7.84 -6.94 4.71
C SER A 34 6.89 -6.76 5.89
N LEU A 35 7.04 -7.58 6.93
CA LEU A 35 6.55 -7.21 8.25
C LEU A 35 7.39 -6.06 8.82
N LYS A 36 6.77 -5.22 9.64
CA LYS A 36 7.43 -4.05 10.23
C LYS A 36 8.60 -4.42 11.13
N ASP A 37 8.48 -5.54 11.84
CA ASP A 37 9.51 -6.02 12.74
C ASP A 37 10.65 -6.76 12.04
N ASP A 38 10.34 -7.36 10.91
CA ASP A 38 11.30 -8.13 10.15
C ASP A 38 12.09 -7.21 9.20
N PHE A 39 13.32 -7.63 8.92
CA PHE A 39 14.21 -7.04 7.92
C PHE A 39 14.41 -5.52 8.02
N LYS A 40 14.43 -4.97 9.25
CA LYS A 40 14.58 -3.51 9.47
C LYS A 40 15.86 -2.97 8.85
N GLU A 41 16.98 -3.69 9.05
CA GLU A 41 18.29 -3.26 8.55
C GLU A 41 18.38 -3.43 7.03
N GLU A 42 17.82 -4.49 6.45
CA GLU A 42 17.79 -4.70 5.02
C GLU A 42 16.92 -3.66 4.31
N ARG A 43 15.74 -3.35 4.87
CA ARG A 43 14.88 -2.27 4.36
C ARG A 43 15.56 -0.91 4.45
N ARG A 44 16.24 -0.65 5.56
CA ARG A 44 17.05 0.56 5.73
C ARG A 44 18.17 0.64 4.70
N MET A 45 18.91 -0.44 4.48
CA MET A 45 19.95 -0.52 3.45
C MET A 45 19.38 -0.28 2.04
N LEU A 46 18.20 -0.83 1.74
CA LEU A 46 17.53 -0.58 0.47
C LEU A 46 17.25 0.92 0.27
N LEU A 47 16.67 1.58 1.26
CA LEU A 47 16.29 3.00 1.16
C LEU A 47 17.48 3.97 1.23
N GLU A 48 18.44 3.73 2.13
CA GLU A 48 19.53 4.68 2.43
C GLU A 48 20.78 4.47 1.58
N THR A 49 20.98 3.27 1.01
CA THR A 49 22.19 2.93 0.24
C THR A 49 21.85 2.50 -1.18
N VAL A 50 21.07 1.42 -1.33
CA VAL A 50 20.83 0.81 -2.65
C VAL A 50 20.00 1.73 -3.56
N GLY A 51 18.93 2.34 -3.05
CA GLY A 51 18.09 3.28 -3.80
C GLY A 51 18.90 4.45 -4.38
N PRO A 52 19.66 5.20 -3.56
CA PRO A 52 20.54 6.26 -4.04
C PRO A 52 21.62 5.80 -5.03
N GLU A 53 22.23 4.63 -4.81
CA GLU A 53 23.21 4.07 -5.74
C GLU A 53 22.58 3.73 -7.09
N LEU A 54 21.41 3.09 -7.09
CA LEU A 54 20.64 2.81 -8.30
C LEU A 54 20.24 4.10 -9.02
N GLN A 55 19.77 5.11 -8.30
CA GLN A 55 19.45 6.41 -8.89
C GLN A 55 20.66 7.00 -9.61
N THR A 56 21.82 7.03 -8.95
CA THR A 56 23.08 7.53 -9.52
C THR A 56 23.48 6.79 -10.81
N LEU A 57 23.26 5.48 -10.87
CA LEU A 57 23.56 4.66 -12.05
C LEU A 57 22.65 4.93 -13.24
N TYR A 58 21.44 5.43 -13.00
CA TYR A 58 20.40 5.62 -14.01
C TYR A 58 20.07 7.11 -14.31
N ASP A 59 20.74 8.04 -13.61
CA ASP A 59 20.60 9.49 -13.81
C ASP A 59 20.86 9.91 -15.26
N ASP A 60 21.85 9.29 -15.93
CA ASP A 60 22.21 9.58 -17.32
C ASP A 60 21.11 9.19 -18.34
N ARG A 61 20.25 8.25 -17.95
CA ARG A 61 19.16 7.68 -18.78
C ARG A 61 17.80 8.32 -18.49
N THR A 62 17.77 9.35 -17.64
CA THR A 62 16.55 10.02 -17.18
C THR A 62 15.52 9.04 -16.63
N ILE A 63 16.00 8.01 -15.89
CA ILE A 63 15.14 7.06 -15.20
C ILE A 63 15.16 7.41 -13.72
N GLU A 64 13.98 7.53 -13.14
CA GLU A 64 13.77 7.79 -11.72
C GLU A 64 13.54 6.46 -10.99
N ILE A 65 14.21 6.26 -9.87
CA ILE A 65 14.11 5.09 -9.00
C ILE A 65 13.42 5.52 -7.72
N GLU A 66 12.28 4.91 -7.42
CA GLU A 66 11.53 5.15 -6.19
C GLU A 66 11.34 3.82 -5.45
N LEU A 67 11.79 3.77 -4.20
CA LEU A 67 11.60 2.62 -3.32
C LEU A 67 10.54 2.97 -2.27
N CYS A 68 9.48 2.19 -2.21
CA CYS A 68 8.31 2.45 -1.36
C CYS A 68 8.26 1.44 -0.23
N ASP A 69 8.58 1.88 0.99
CA ASP A 69 8.40 1.12 2.22
C ASP A 69 7.36 1.84 3.09
N MET A 70 6.16 1.26 3.21
CA MET A 70 5.06 1.80 4.00
C MET A 70 5.36 1.86 5.51
N HIS A 71 6.38 1.14 5.98
CA HIS A 71 6.81 1.18 7.37
C HIS A 71 7.82 2.28 7.67
N PHE A 72 8.44 2.88 6.64
CA PHE A 72 9.45 3.91 6.82
C PHE A 72 8.85 5.16 7.48
N GLY A 73 9.50 5.67 8.53
CA GLY A 73 9.00 6.82 9.29
C GLY A 73 7.76 6.55 10.13
N THR A 74 7.21 5.32 10.12
CA THR A 74 6.17 4.92 11.08
C THR A 74 6.85 4.64 12.43
N GLY A 75 6.29 5.17 13.53
CA GLY A 75 6.90 5.12 14.86
C GLY A 75 7.12 3.70 15.43
N PRO A 76 7.30 3.53 16.75
CA PRO A 76 7.48 2.19 17.33
C PRO A 76 6.26 1.28 17.07
N ASN A 77 6.48 -0.03 17.09
CA ASN A 77 5.43 -1.02 16.81
C ASN A 77 4.35 -1.03 17.88
N GLY A 78 3.19 -1.58 17.53
CA GLY A 78 2.04 -1.66 18.44
C GLY A 78 1.31 -0.33 18.59
N SER A 79 1.58 0.63 17.70
CA SER A 79 0.72 1.81 17.55
C SER A 79 -0.70 1.39 17.19
N LEU A 80 -1.71 2.14 17.66
CA LEU A 80 -3.11 1.93 17.28
C LEU A 80 -3.32 1.90 15.76
N VAL A 81 -2.43 2.55 15.00
CA VAL A 81 -2.43 2.55 13.53
C VAL A 81 -2.17 1.15 12.95
N GLU A 82 -1.31 0.34 13.56
CA GLU A 82 -1.00 -1.02 13.08
C GLU A 82 -2.13 -2.02 13.33
N LEU A 83 -2.99 -1.72 14.30
CA LEU A 83 -4.18 -2.52 14.59
C LEU A 83 -5.37 -2.13 13.72
N ASN A 84 -5.23 -1.12 12.86
CA ASN A 84 -6.27 -0.70 11.93
C ASN A 84 -6.48 -1.78 10.85
N PRO A 85 -7.66 -2.40 10.76
CA PRO A 85 -7.96 -3.39 9.73
C PRO A 85 -7.84 -2.88 8.30
N LYS A 86 -7.96 -1.56 8.08
CA LYS A 86 -7.82 -0.93 6.76
C LYS A 86 -6.39 -0.77 6.28
N LEU A 87 -5.40 -1.00 7.15
CA LEU A 87 -4.00 -0.84 6.78
C LEU A 87 -3.64 -1.77 5.60
N LEU A 88 -4.21 -2.97 5.53
CA LEU A 88 -4.00 -3.87 4.40
C LEU A 88 -4.47 -3.24 3.07
N ASP A 89 -5.60 -2.53 3.06
CA ASP A 89 -6.11 -1.86 1.86
C ASP A 89 -5.14 -0.76 1.40
N ASP A 90 -4.55 -0.01 2.35
CA ASP A 90 -3.53 1.01 2.04
C ASP A 90 -2.28 0.37 1.40
N HIS A 91 -1.82 -0.76 1.95
CA HIS A 91 -0.70 -1.53 1.38
C HIS A 91 -1.03 -2.06 -0.02
N LEU A 92 -2.21 -2.64 -0.22
CA LEU A 92 -2.65 -3.15 -1.53
C LEU A 92 -2.77 -2.03 -2.56
N SER A 93 -3.34 -0.88 -2.17
CA SER A 93 -3.41 0.31 -3.02
C SER A 93 -2.02 0.77 -3.45
N GLU A 94 -1.05 0.82 -2.55
CA GLU A 94 0.31 1.24 -2.92
C GLU A 94 1.00 0.23 -3.85
N ILE A 95 0.75 -1.07 -3.67
CA ILE A 95 1.23 -2.12 -4.60
C ILE A 95 0.65 -1.90 -6.00
N GLU A 96 -0.65 -1.59 -6.11
CA GLU A 96 -1.31 -1.30 -7.38
C GLU A 96 -0.74 -0.05 -8.06
N ILE A 97 -0.45 1.01 -7.28
CA ILE A 97 0.21 2.22 -7.76
C ILE A 97 1.59 1.89 -8.33
N CYS A 98 2.42 1.15 -7.58
CA CYS A 98 3.75 0.74 -8.03
C CYS A 98 3.67 -0.09 -9.32
N HIS A 99 2.73 -1.04 -9.40
CA HIS A 99 2.51 -1.86 -10.60
C HIS A 99 2.09 -1.04 -11.83
N ARG A 100 1.19 -0.08 -11.64
CA ARG A 100 0.67 0.76 -12.74
C ARG A 100 1.72 1.73 -13.26
N ASP A 101 2.49 2.33 -12.36
CA ASP A 101 3.32 3.48 -12.67
C ASP A 101 4.76 3.07 -13.03
N SER A 102 5.27 1.97 -12.46
CA SER A 102 6.61 1.45 -12.74
C SER A 102 6.75 0.92 -14.18
N LYS A 103 7.89 1.21 -14.81
CA LYS A 103 8.25 0.70 -16.15
C LYS A 103 9.03 -0.62 -16.13
N SER A 104 9.29 -1.17 -14.94
CA SER A 104 10.09 -2.38 -14.75
C SER A 104 9.60 -3.13 -13.51
N VAL A 105 10.51 -3.85 -12.84
CA VAL A 105 10.28 -4.44 -11.52
C VAL A 105 9.58 -3.42 -10.62
N PHE A 106 8.52 -3.86 -9.94
CA PHE A 106 7.68 -2.99 -9.11
C PHE A 106 7.45 -3.54 -7.71
N PHE A 107 7.96 -4.74 -7.41
CA PHE A 107 7.66 -5.45 -6.17
C PHE A 107 8.84 -6.29 -5.71
N ILE A 108 9.18 -6.16 -4.43
CA ILE A 108 10.14 -6.99 -3.70
C ILE A 108 9.44 -7.45 -2.42
N ALA A 109 9.51 -8.75 -2.13
CA ALA A 109 9.03 -9.31 -0.86
C ALA A 109 10.18 -9.87 -0.03
N LEU A 110 10.27 -9.41 1.22
CA LEU A 110 11.18 -9.92 2.24
C LEU A 110 10.35 -10.79 3.20
N LEU A 111 10.51 -12.11 3.09
CA LEU A 111 9.67 -13.08 3.79
C LEU A 111 10.41 -13.65 5.00
N GLY A 112 9.84 -13.44 6.18
CA GLY A 112 10.35 -13.94 7.46
C GLY A 112 9.56 -15.16 7.95
N GLN A 113 9.80 -15.53 9.20
CA GLN A 113 9.05 -16.60 9.87
C GLN A 113 7.86 -16.07 10.69
N ASN A 114 7.79 -14.76 10.91
CA ASN A 114 6.73 -14.14 11.68
C ASN A 114 5.44 -14.06 10.83
N LEU A 115 4.29 -14.26 11.48
CA LEU A 115 2.97 -14.13 10.86
C LEU A 115 2.43 -12.70 10.94
N GLY A 116 3.08 -11.84 11.73
CA GLY A 116 2.69 -10.45 11.91
C GLY A 116 1.44 -10.28 12.78
N ASN A 117 0.84 -9.09 12.70
CA ASN A 117 -0.36 -8.77 13.43
C ASN A 117 -1.59 -9.35 12.72
N LEU A 118 -2.33 -10.20 13.43
CA LEU A 118 -3.60 -10.73 12.95
C LEU A 118 -4.70 -9.69 13.20
N THR A 119 -4.93 -8.81 12.22
CA THR A 119 -6.06 -7.89 12.25
C THR A 119 -7.36 -8.63 11.92
N ILE A 120 -8.46 -8.16 12.50
CA ILE A 120 -9.77 -8.73 12.21
C ILE A 120 -10.21 -8.31 10.79
N PRO A 121 -10.85 -9.20 10.03
CA PRO A 121 -11.24 -8.90 8.66
C PRO A 121 -12.33 -7.83 8.61
N LEU A 122 -12.26 -6.95 7.60
CA LEU A 122 -13.27 -5.91 7.35
C LEU A 122 -14.63 -6.51 6.97
N GLN A 123 -14.64 -7.66 6.30
CA GLN A 123 -15.83 -8.36 5.87
C GLN A 123 -15.69 -9.86 6.15
N ILE A 124 -16.76 -10.46 6.66
CA ILE A 124 -16.89 -11.90 6.88
C ILE A 124 -18.15 -12.35 6.15
N ASP A 125 -18.07 -13.44 5.39
CA ASP A 125 -19.26 -14.01 4.76
C ASP A 125 -20.24 -14.55 5.81
N ILE A 126 -21.54 -14.55 5.47
CA ILE A 126 -22.58 -14.98 6.42
C ILE A 126 -22.37 -16.43 6.87
N GLU A 127 -21.92 -17.32 5.97
CA GLU A 127 -21.76 -18.75 6.27
C GLU A 127 -20.66 -18.98 7.32
N THR A 128 -19.50 -18.33 7.15
CA THR A 128 -18.37 -18.33 8.08
C THR A 128 -18.76 -17.65 9.39
N PHE A 129 -19.45 -16.51 9.35
CA PHE A 129 -19.87 -15.81 10.56
C PHE A 129 -20.84 -16.66 11.41
N ASP A 130 -21.79 -17.33 10.76
CA ASP A 130 -22.72 -18.23 11.43
C ASP A 130 -22.04 -19.51 11.91
N ALA A 131 -21.05 -20.02 11.17
CA ALA A 131 -20.23 -21.16 11.61
C ALA A 131 -19.41 -20.84 12.86
N ILE A 132 -18.87 -19.62 12.97
CA ILE A 132 -18.17 -19.12 14.17
C ILE A 132 -19.17 -19.02 15.32
N LYS A 133 -20.32 -18.38 15.12
CA LYS A 133 -21.36 -18.25 16.16
C LYS A 133 -21.78 -19.58 16.77
N LYS A 134 -21.91 -20.64 15.96
CA LYS A 134 -22.28 -21.97 16.44
C LYS A 134 -21.26 -22.60 17.40
N GLN A 135 -19.99 -22.20 17.30
CA GLN A 135 -18.90 -22.72 18.12
C GLN A 135 -18.57 -21.81 19.31
N SER A 136 -19.18 -20.62 19.36
CA SER A 136 -18.90 -19.59 20.37
C SER A 136 -19.85 -19.66 21.57
N ASN A 137 -19.39 -19.13 22.71
CA ASN A 137 -20.22 -18.93 23.89
C ASN A 137 -21.05 -17.64 23.79
N SER A 138 -21.99 -17.44 24.74
CA SER A 138 -22.90 -16.29 24.72
C SER A 138 -22.17 -14.94 24.75
N GLU A 139 -21.09 -14.82 25.52
CA GLU A 139 -20.31 -13.57 25.61
C GLU A 139 -19.56 -13.25 24.31
N GLU A 140 -19.00 -14.27 23.64
CA GLU A 140 -18.34 -14.14 22.35
C GLU A 140 -19.32 -13.74 21.25
N ILE A 141 -20.53 -14.31 21.26
CA ILE A 141 -21.59 -13.95 20.30
C ILE A 141 -22.01 -12.49 20.48
N GLU A 142 -22.16 -12.02 21.71
CA GLU A 142 -22.45 -10.61 22.00
C GLU A 142 -21.34 -9.70 21.48
N ARG A 143 -20.07 -10.06 21.70
CA ARG A 143 -18.92 -9.32 21.15
C ARG A 143 -18.95 -9.33 19.62
N LEU A 144 -19.14 -10.46 18.97
CA LEU A 144 -19.20 -10.55 17.50
C LEU A 144 -20.29 -9.66 16.91
N ASN A 145 -21.51 -9.72 17.46
CA ASN A 145 -22.62 -8.86 17.02
C ASN A 145 -22.38 -7.37 17.35
N CYS A 146 -21.57 -7.08 18.37
CA CYS A 146 -21.16 -5.72 18.70
C CYS A 146 -20.16 -5.15 17.69
N TRP A 147 -19.29 -5.99 17.11
CA TRP A 147 -18.24 -5.57 16.17
C TRP A 147 -18.69 -5.65 14.72
N TYR A 148 -19.58 -6.56 14.35
CA TYR A 148 -20.00 -6.77 12.98
C TYR A 148 -21.49 -6.50 12.78
N LYS A 149 -21.83 -5.80 11.70
CA LYS A 149 -23.20 -5.51 11.30
C LYS A 149 -23.47 -6.07 9.90
N ILE A 150 -24.65 -6.64 9.72
CA ILE A 150 -25.13 -7.01 8.39
C ILE A 150 -25.69 -5.77 7.71
N VAL A 151 -25.25 -5.52 6.48
CA VAL A 151 -25.85 -4.49 5.63
C VAL A 151 -27.02 -5.11 4.89
N THR A 152 -28.20 -4.51 4.96
CA THR A 152 -29.43 -5.04 4.34
C THR A 152 -29.22 -5.35 2.86
N GLY A 153 -29.37 -6.62 2.48
CA GLY A 153 -29.17 -7.10 1.10
C GLY A 153 -27.75 -7.56 0.75
N SER A 154 -26.79 -7.46 1.67
CA SER A 154 -25.43 -7.98 1.49
C SER A 154 -25.30 -9.44 1.94
N LYS A 155 -24.37 -10.17 1.32
CA LYS A 155 -23.96 -11.53 1.73
C LYS A 155 -22.86 -11.55 2.80
N PHE A 156 -22.50 -10.37 3.33
CA PHE A 156 -21.38 -10.19 4.23
C PHE A 156 -21.76 -9.40 5.48
N TYR A 157 -21.18 -9.80 6.61
CA TYR A 157 -21.05 -9.00 7.82
C TYR A 157 -19.89 -8.05 7.66
N THR A 158 -20.14 -6.75 7.85
CA THR A 158 -19.11 -5.71 7.77
C THR A 158 -18.71 -5.24 9.16
N LEU A 159 -17.42 -5.02 9.35
CA LEU A 159 -16.88 -4.50 10.60
C LEU A 159 -17.40 -3.07 10.85
N ASN A 160 -17.87 -2.83 12.06
CA ASN A 160 -18.36 -1.54 12.50
C ASN A 160 -17.17 -0.60 12.80
N THR A 161 -16.79 0.19 11.80
CA THR A 161 -15.65 1.12 11.88
C THR A 161 -15.86 2.27 12.86
N ASP A 162 -17.10 2.54 13.31
CA ASP A 162 -17.40 3.60 14.27
C ASP A 162 -16.80 3.34 15.67
N LYS A 163 -16.39 2.09 15.95
CA LYS A 163 -15.74 1.70 17.20
C LYS A 163 -14.22 1.90 17.21
N TYR A 164 -13.64 2.34 16.10
CA TYR A 164 -12.21 2.63 15.96
C TYR A 164 -11.86 4.13 16.12
N ARG A 165 -12.86 4.98 16.38
CA ARG A 165 -12.68 6.43 16.59
C ARG A 165 -12.44 6.79 18.05
#